data_AF-A0A7Y2D7I9-F1
#
_entry.id   AF-A0A7Y2D7I9-F1
#
_cell.length_a   1.000
_cell.length_b   1.000
_cell.length_c   1.000
_cell.angle_alpha   90.00
_cell.angle_beta   90.00
_cell.angle_gamma   90.00
#
_symmetry.space_group_name_H-M   'P 1'
#
loop_
_entity.id
_entity.type
_entity.pdbx_description
1 polymer ?
#
loop_
_entity_poly.entity_id
_entity_poly.type
_entity_poly.pdbx_seq_one_letter_code
_entity_poly.pdbx_strand_id
1 'polypeptide(L)'
;MLWLAGCPKRIAGGYEVSDGKVIYHHGMKGLGTTRASAVKEADPTTFEALDRKYGRDKNHAYYDGRIIDGSDGPTFKLIEGQFSGDKNHIYYTAQILTDRPADFKILFKTKPNVSETTFSTDGKLIFMGNKPFFPDLVHVPTFERLGRSDYFRDRNRVYTPLRVVKGADASSFEVVKRFDERYSYDANSVFYFGVKVEGIDRATHRVIDNVHHRDQSNIYFAMKQLSDDPDNFKILSKAFSKDSTRVYWRGRQISDDAANFVQFPSRGADAYAKDSKKAYWGWKTIEGVDVESFEGLNDNYAKDKNAVYFAVNIVNMPRKMEGADPATFALVKGEKGIDARDKNRAYNFGNPKRRN
;
A
#
# COMPACT_ATOMS: atom_id res chain seq x y z
N MET A 1 -13.30 39.77 -55.07
CA MET A 1 -12.06 39.07 -54.68
C MET A 1 -12.28 38.52 -53.28
N LEU A 2 -12.76 37.28 -53.16
CA LEU A 2 -12.94 36.63 -51.86
C LEU A 2 -11.56 36.16 -51.37
N TRP A 3 -11.15 36.60 -50.19
CA TRP A 3 -9.98 36.05 -49.50
C TRP A 3 -10.32 34.64 -49.02
N LEU A 4 -9.62 33.65 -49.56
CA LEU A 4 -9.57 32.30 -48.99
C LEU A 4 -8.82 32.41 -47.65
N ALA A 5 -9.54 32.27 -46.54
CA ALA A 5 -8.93 32.01 -45.24
C ALA A 5 -8.11 30.72 -45.38
N GLY A 6 -6.78 30.86 -45.24
CA GLY A 6 -5.87 29.72 -45.30
C GLY A 6 -6.28 28.66 -44.28
N CYS A 7 -6.22 27.40 -44.69
CA CYS A 7 -6.49 26.26 -43.81
C CYS A 7 -5.63 26.39 -42.53
N PRO A 8 -6.19 26.33 -41.31
CA PRO A 8 -5.43 26.56 -40.09
C PRO A 8 -4.26 25.60 -39.99
N LYS A 9 -3.07 26.15 -39.72
CA LYS A 9 -1.84 25.36 -39.56
C LYS A 9 -1.92 24.63 -38.22
N ARG A 10 -2.37 23.39 -38.26
CA ARG A 10 -2.57 22.55 -37.08
C ARG A 10 -1.22 22.12 -36.53
N ILE A 11 -0.87 22.62 -35.34
CA ILE A 11 0.34 22.17 -34.65
C ILE A 11 -0.05 20.95 -33.81
N ALA A 12 0.75 19.89 -33.86
CA ALA A 12 0.47 18.68 -33.11
C ALA A 12 0.32 18.98 -31.61
N GLY A 13 -0.56 18.26 -30.91
CA GLY A 13 -0.63 18.35 -29.45
C GLY A 13 -1.64 19.34 -28.86
N GLY A 14 -2.91 19.31 -29.27
CA GLY A 14 -3.96 20.00 -28.51
C GLY A 14 -4.00 21.53 -28.64
N TYR A 15 -3.00 22.16 -29.24
CA TYR A 15 -3.00 23.57 -29.60
C TYR A 15 -3.31 23.79 -31.09
N GLU A 16 -3.85 24.96 -31.42
CA GLU A 16 -4.16 25.41 -32.77
C GLU A 16 -3.95 26.92 -32.87
N VAL A 17 -3.38 27.39 -33.97
CA VAL A 17 -3.32 28.82 -34.29
C VAL A 17 -4.37 29.12 -35.37
N SER A 18 -5.38 29.91 -35.03
CA SER A 18 -6.46 30.32 -35.93
C SER A 18 -6.89 31.76 -35.65
N ASP A 19 -7.22 32.51 -36.69
CA ASP A 19 -7.71 33.90 -36.61
C ASP A 19 -6.85 34.82 -35.72
N GLY A 20 -5.52 34.68 -35.82
CA GLY A 20 -4.57 35.46 -35.03
C GLY A 20 -4.63 35.18 -33.53
N LYS A 21 -5.09 33.99 -33.13
CA LYS A 21 -5.14 33.54 -31.73
C LYS A 21 -4.60 32.12 -31.60
N VAL A 22 -3.99 31.85 -30.45
CA VAL A 22 -3.67 30.49 -30.04
C VAL A 22 -4.85 29.93 -29.25
N ILE A 23 -5.31 28.75 -29.62
CA ILE A 23 -6.44 28.04 -29.05
C ILE A 23 -5.94 26.71 -28.46
N TYR A 24 -6.31 26.40 -27.23
CA TYR A 24 -6.06 25.10 -26.59
C TYR A 24 -7.34 24.27 -26.50
N HIS A 25 -7.25 23.00 -26.84
CA HIS A 25 -8.35 22.02 -26.88
C HIS A 25 -8.25 21.06 -25.70
N HIS A 26 -9.20 21.15 -24.75
CA HIS A 26 -9.18 20.41 -23.48
C HIS A 26 -9.50 18.90 -23.62
N GLY A 27 -10.04 18.45 -24.75
CA GLY A 27 -10.53 17.08 -24.99
C GLY A 27 -9.73 16.25 -26.00
N MET A 28 -10.12 14.99 -26.21
CA MET A 28 -9.69 14.16 -27.35
C MET A 28 -10.75 14.21 -28.44
N LYS A 29 -10.37 14.56 -29.69
CA LYS A 29 -11.27 14.47 -30.83
C LYS A 29 -11.65 13.00 -31.06
N GLY A 30 -12.95 12.69 -31.02
CA GLY A 30 -13.52 11.34 -31.18
C GLY A 30 -14.49 10.90 -30.09
N LEU A 31 -14.54 11.61 -28.95
CA LEU A 31 -15.40 11.31 -27.80
C LEU A 31 -16.39 12.45 -27.43
N GLY A 32 -16.70 13.34 -28.37
CA GLY A 32 -17.76 14.35 -28.20
C GLY A 32 -17.44 15.54 -27.26
N THR A 33 -16.20 15.73 -26.82
CA THR A 33 -15.81 16.91 -26.02
C THR A 33 -15.08 17.95 -26.88
N THR A 34 -15.69 19.12 -27.05
CA THR A 34 -15.24 20.24 -27.92
C THR A 34 -14.85 21.48 -27.13
N ARG A 35 -14.51 21.35 -25.85
CA ARG A 35 -14.14 22.51 -25.04
C ARG A 35 -12.76 23.01 -25.48
N ALA A 36 -12.74 24.17 -26.14
CA ALA A 36 -11.54 24.90 -26.52
C ALA A 36 -11.55 26.29 -25.88
N SER A 37 -10.38 26.84 -25.60
CA SER A 37 -10.23 28.18 -25.03
C SER A 37 -9.05 28.89 -25.68
N ALA A 38 -9.18 30.21 -25.88
CA ALA A 38 -8.04 31.03 -26.25
C ALA A 38 -6.99 31.00 -25.14
N VAL A 39 -5.72 30.83 -25.53
CA VAL A 39 -4.58 30.91 -24.63
C VAL A 39 -4.27 32.39 -24.43
N LYS A 40 -4.42 32.86 -23.20
CA LYS A 40 -4.22 34.27 -22.85
C LYS A 40 -2.74 34.65 -23.04
N GLU A 41 -2.49 35.82 -23.62
CA GLU A 41 -1.16 36.42 -23.84
C GLU A 41 -0.21 35.64 -24.78
N ALA A 42 -0.70 34.57 -25.40
CA ALA A 42 0.06 33.82 -26.40
C ALA A 42 0.29 34.62 -27.68
N ASP A 43 1.53 34.65 -28.15
CA ASP A 43 1.89 35.24 -29.43
C ASP A 43 1.67 34.22 -30.56
N PRO A 44 0.60 34.35 -31.36
CA PRO A 44 0.26 33.39 -32.41
C PRO A 44 1.31 33.33 -33.53
N THR A 45 2.15 34.35 -33.69
CA THR A 45 3.14 34.42 -34.78
C THR A 45 4.40 33.61 -34.46
N THR A 46 4.71 33.45 -33.17
CA THR A 46 5.89 32.71 -32.69
C THR A 46 5.55 31.45 -31.92
N PHE A 47 4.25 31.13 -31.78
CA PHE A 47 3.79 29.98 -31.02
C PHE A 47 4.22 28.65 -31.65
N GLU A 48 4.78 27.78 -30.82
CA GLU A 48 5.16 26.42 -31.11
C GLU A 48 4.52 25.49 -30.08
N ALA A 49 3.69 24.55 -30.54
CA ALA A 49 3.21 23.47 -29.67
C ALA A 49 4.28 22.38 -29.57
N LEU A 50 4.67 22.03 -28.34
CA LEU A 50 5.74 21.08 -28.05
C LEU A 50 5.19 19.66 -27.85
N ASP A 51 4.04 19.53 -27.20
CA ASP A 51 3.28 18.29 -27.12
C ASP A 51 1.79 18.60 -26.86
N ARG A 52 1.01 17.59 -26.41
CA ARG A 52 -0.42 17.77 -26.08
C ARG A 52 -0.69 18.88 -25.07
N LYS A 53 0.18 19.05 -24.09
CA LYS A 53 -0.05 19.91 -22.94
C LYS A 53 0.81 21.17 -23.00
N TYR A 54 1.99 21.08 -23.59
CA TYR A 54 2.98 22.13 -23.60
C TYR A 54 3.05 22.87 -24.93
N GLY A 55 3.19 24.18 -24.84
CA GLY A 55 3.56 25.04 -25.95
C GLY A 55 4.49 26.16 -25.47
N ARG A 56 5.08 26.90 -26.39
CA ARG A 56 5.91 28.07 -26.10
C ARG A 56 5.76 29.11 -27.18
N ASP A 57 6.07 30.35 -26.85
CA ASP A 57 6.27 31.42 -27.82
C ASP A 57 7.52 32.23 -27.45
N LYS A 58 7.72 33.40 -28.07
CA LYS A 58 8.88 34.25 -27.80
C LYS A 58 8.93 34.83 -26.37
N ASN A 59 7.83 34.81 -25.63
CA ASN A 59 7.70 35.41 -24.30
C ASN A 59 7.58 34.35 -23.21
N HIS A 60 6.74 33.33 -23.40
CA HIS A 60 6.32 32.40 -22.36
C HIS A 60 6.27 30.95 -22.85
N ALA A 61 6.30 30.03 -21.89
CA ALA A 61 5.84 28.66 -22.06
C ALA A 61 4.46 28.47 -21.45
N TYR A 62 3.75 27.44 -21.91
CA TYR A 62 2.37 27.16 -21.57
C TYR A 62 2.18 25.70 -21.22
N TYR A 63 1.31 25.41 -20.25
CA TYR A 63 0.85 24.07 -19.88
C TYR A 63 -0.68 24.05 -19.80
N ASP A 64 -1.31 23.13 -20.53
CA ASP A 64 -2.77 22.99 -20.66
C ASP A 64 -3.50 24.31 -20.93
N GLY A 65 -2.93 25.12 -21.84
CA GLY A 65 -3.48 26.40 -22.28
C GLY A 65 -3.27 27.56 -21.29
N ARG A 66 -2.41 27.41 -20.29
CA ARG A 66 -2.09 28.44 -19.28
C ARG A 66 -0.61 28.76 -19.28
N ILE A 67 -0.27 30.00 -18.98
CA ILE A 67 1.13 30.43 -18.81
C ILE A 67 1.78 29.62 -17.69
N ILE A 68 3.04 29.24 -17.90
CA ILE A 68 3.93 28.71 -16.87
C ILE A 68 4.65 29.92 -16.27
N ASP A 69 4.35 30.25 -15.02
CA ASP A 69 4.91 31.43 -14.35
C ASP A 69 6.44 31.33 -14.26
N GLY A 70 7.14 32.41 -14.63
CA GLY A 70 8.61 32.48 -14.65
C GLY A 70 9.29 31.85 -15.87
N SER A 71 8.51 31.30 -16.81
CA SER A 71 9.08 30.64 -18.00
C SER A 71 9.76 31.57 -18.98
N ASP A 72 10.91 31.14 -19.47
CA ASP A 72 11.57 31.73 -20.63
C ASP A 72 11.18 30.95 -21.88
N GLY A 73 10.19 31.49 -22.62
CA GLY A 73 9.67 30.87 -23.84
C GLY A 73 10.75 30.43 -24.84
N PRO A 74 11.71 31.29 -25.24
CA PRO A 74 12.71 30.95 -26.25
C PRO A 74 13.60 29.74 -25.90
N THR A 75 13.90 29.52 -24.61
CA THR A 75 14.76 28.41 -24.17
C THR A 75 13.99 27.23 -23.57
N PHE A 76 12.67 27.35 -23.42
CA PHE A 76 11.83 26.30 -22.85
C PHE A 76 11.82 25.03 -23.70
N LYS A 77 12.01 23.88 -23.06
CA LYS A 77 12.05 22.56 -23.69
C LYS A 77 11.44 21.49 -22.79
N LEU A 78 10.91 20.45 -23.41
CA LEU A 78 10.50 19.25 -22.70
C LEU A 78 11.72 18.41 -22.34
N ILE A 79 11.68 17.77 -21.17
CA ILE A 79 12.74 16.87 -20.70
C ILE A 79 12.21 15.44 -20.78
N GLU A 80 11.42 15.02 -19.80
CA GLU A 80 10.81 13.70 -19.79
C GLU A 80 9.60 13.67 -18.85
N GLY A 81 8.52 13.00 -19.27
CA GLY A 81 7.34 12.82 -18.42
C GLY A 81 6.70 14.15 -18.05
N GLN A 82 6.68 14.47 -16.75
CA GLN A 82 6.16 15.75 -16.25
C GLN A 82 7.23 16.85 -16.16
N PHE A 83 8.48 16.57 -16.51
CA PHE A 83 9.57 17.54 -16.41
C PHE A 83 9.74 18.33 -17.70
N SER A 84 9.89 19.64 -17.54
CA SER A 84 10.27 20.59 -18.58
C SER A 84 11.25 21.60 -17.99
N GLY A 85 11.89 22.42 -18.79
CA GLY A 85 12.84 23.40 -18.29
C GLY A 85 13.23 24.44 -19.30
N ASP A 86 13.80 25.54 -18.82
CA ASP A 86 14.37 26.60 -19.62
C ASP A 86 15.77 26.96 -19.07
N LYS A 87 16.35 28.07 -19.51
CA LYS A 87 17.68 28.51 -19.06
C LYS A 87 17.74 28.88 -17.56
N ASN A 88 16.59 29.19 -16.94
CA ASN A 88 16.49 29.68 -15.56
C ASN A 88 15.97 28.59 -14.60
N HIS A 89 15.05 27.74 -15.05
CA HIS A 89 14.29 26.86 -14.16
C HIS A 89 14.06 25.47 -14.76
N ILE A 90 13.88 24.51 -13.86
CA ILE A 90 13.22 23.23 -14.16
C ILE A 90 11.82 23.28 -13.58
N TYR A 91 10.85 22.79 -14.34
CA TYR A 91 9.46 22.69 -13.94
C TYR A 91 9.03 21.24 -13.81
N TYR A 92 8.19 20.97 -12.82
CA TYR A 92 7.35 19.79 -12.79
C TYR A 92 5.92 20.23 -13.13
N THR A 93 5.43 19.83 -14.30
CA THR A 93 4.23 20.41 -14.92
C THR A 93 4.40 21.91 -15.16
N ALA A 94 3.60 22.76 -14.52
CA ALA A 94 3.67 24.21 -14.59
C ALA A 94 4.35 24.87 -13.38
N GLN A 95 4.85 24.08 -12.42
CA GLN A 95 5.44 24.59 -11.18
C GLN A 95 6.96 24.55 -11.25
N ILE A 96 7.62 25.65 -10.86
CA ILE A 96 9.08 25.69 -10.68
C ILE A 96 9.45 24.65 -9.63
N LEU A 97 10.33 23.72 -10.01
CA LEU A 97 10.91 22.70 -9.15
C LEU A 97 12.25 23.16 -8.57
N THR A 98 13.10 23.80 -9.40
CA THR A 98 14.42 24.29 -9.02
C THR A 98 14.90 25.39 -9.99
N ASP A 99 15.76 26.27 -9.52
CA ASP A 99 16.48 27.31 -10.29
C ASP A 99 17.87 26.86 -10.74
N ARG A 100 18.15 25.55 -10.70
CA ARG A 100 19.44 24.94 -11.06
C ARG A 100 19.34 24.03 -12.30
N PRO A 101 18.88 24.53 -13.46
CA PRO A 101 18.66 23.69 -14.63
C PRO A 101 19.94 23.06 -15.19
N ALA A 102 21.09 23.70 -15.02
CA ALA A 102 22.39 23.18 -15.48
C ALA A 102 22.81 21.89 -14.76
N ASP A 103 22.38 21.71 -13.51
CA ASP A 103 22.73 20.55 -12.68
C ASP A 103 21.62 19.48 -12.65
N PHE A 104 20.49 19.74 -13.32
CA PHE A 104 19.34 18.88 -13.25
C PHE A 104 19.54 17.56 -14.00
N LYS A 105 19.24 16.44 -13.33
CA LYS A 105 19.36 15.09 -13.88
C LYS A 105 18.22 14.21 -13.39
N ILE A 106 17.60 13.47 -14.30
CA ILE A 106 16.76 12.34 -13.95
C ILE A 106 17.67 11.18 -13.56
N LEU A 107 17.42 10.58 -12.40
CA LEU A 107 18.24 9.50 -11.85
C LEU A 107 17.68 8.13 -12.23
N PHE A 108 16.43 7.87 -11.84
CA PHE A 108 15.75 6.60 -12.09
C PHE A 108 14.25 6.74 -11.83
N LYS A 109 13.50 5.69 -12.21
CA LYS A 109 12.05 5.61 -11.96
C LYS A 109 11.69 4.37 -11.15
N THR A 110 10.68 4.50 -10.31
CA THR A 110 10.11 3.40 -9.50
C THR A 110 8.63 3.20 -9.84
N LYS A 111 8.09 2.00 -9.61
CA LYS A 111 6.66 1.67 -9.81
C LYS A 111 6.15 0.89 -8.60
N PRO A 112 6.06 1.52 -7.42
CA PRO A 112 5.80 0.80 -6.18
C PRO A 112 4.44 0.11 -6.20
N ASN A 113 3.35 0.70 -6.72
CA ASN A 113 2.02 0.04 -6.66
C ASN A 113 0.96 0.43 -7.72
N VAL A 114 1.11 1.47 -8.56
CA VAL A 114 0.21 1.74 -9.71
C VAL A 114 0.71 2.88 -10.62
N SER A 115 1.46 3.84 -10.07
CA SER A 115 2.02 4.97 -10.80
C SER A 115 3.55 4.94 -10.82
N GLU A 116 4.12 5.41 -11.92
CA GLU A 116 5.56 5.62 -12.06
C GLU A 116 5.97 6.89 -11.31
N THR A 117 6.97 6.76 -10.44
CA THR A 117 7.57 7.88 -9.71
C THR A 117 9.00 8.09 -10.21
N THR A 118 9.31 9.31 -10.64
CA THR A 118 10.66 9.68 -11.09
C THR A 118 11.45 10.28 -9.94
N PHE A 119 12.67 9.79 -9.74
CA PHE A 119 13.67 10.44 -8.91
C PHE A 119 14.60 11.28 -9.79
N SER A 120 14.87 12.50 -9.34
CA SER A 120 15.76 13.44 -10.02
C SER A 120 16.61 14.21 -9.01
N THR A 121 17.60 14.95 -9.49
CA THR A 121 18.44 15.82 -8.68
C THR A 121 18.75 17.10 -9.43
N ASP A 122 19.04 18.16 -8.69
CA ASP A 122 19.58 19.43 -9.18
C ASP A 122 21.02 19.68 -8.69
N GLY A 123 21.70 18.60 -8.30
CA GLY A 123 23.02 18.61 -7.68
C GLY A 123 23.02 18.99 -6.18
N LYS A 124 21.97 19.63 -5.67
CA LYS A 124 21.83 20.01 -4.25
C LYS A 124 20.82 19.15 -3.51
N LEU A 125 19.71 18.80 -4.16
CA LEU A 125 18.62 18.01 -3.59
C LEU A 125 18.35 16.78 -4.45
N ILE A 126 17.75 15.76 -3.82
CA ILE A 126 17.01 14.71 -4.52
C ILE A 126 15.54 15.10 -4.51
N PHE A 127 14.84 14.87 -5.62
CA PHE A 127 13.39 15.02 -5.73
C PHE A 127 12.74 13.67 -6.02
N MET A 128 11.63 13.39 -5.35
CA MET A 128 10.71 12.31 -5.67
C MET A 128 9.45 12.92 -6.28
N GLY A 129 9.32 12.83 -7.61
CA GLY A 129 8.34 13.61 -8.36
C GLY A 129 8.62 15.11 -8.25
N ASN A 130 7.68 15.86 -7.68
CA ASN A 130 7.79 17.31 -7.48
C ASN A 130 8.19 17.71 -6.05
N LYS A 131 8.56 16.77 -5.18
CA LYS A 131 8.89 17.05 -3.78
C LYS A 131 10.35 16.74 -3.47
N PRO A 132 11.07 17.60 -2.74
CA PRO A 132 12.36 17.24 -2.17
C PRO A 132 12.26 15.97 -1.31
N PHE A 133 13.15 15.02 -1.55
CA PHE A 133 13.23 13.74 -0.85
C PHE A 133 14.24 13.85 0.28
N PHE A 134 13.74 14.03 1.51
CA PHE A 134 14.55 14.21 2.73
C PHE A 134 15.69 15.25 2.55
N PRO A 135 15.35 16.52 2.24
CA PRO A 135 16.30 17.53 1.78
C PRO A 135 17.47 17.80 2.74
N ASP A 136 17.25 17.65 4.05
CA ASP A 136 18.26 17.91 5.07
C ASP A 136 19.12 16.70 5.44
N LEU A 137 18.80 15.51 4.89
CA LEU A 137 19.42 14.25 5.30
C LEU A 137 20.18 13.55 4.17
N VAL A 138 19.72 13.69 2.93
CA VAL A 138 20.28 12.92 1.81
C VAL A 138 21.65 13.46 1.41
N HIS A 139 22.64 12.57 1.40
CA HIS A 139 23.92 12.85 0.78
C HIS A 139 23.84 12.59 -0.73
N VAL A 140 23.47 13.63 -1.47
CA VAL A 140 23.18 13.60 -2.92
C VAL A 140 24.23 12.86 -3.76
N PRO A 141 25.56 13.10 -3.61
CA PRO A 141 26.56 12.48 -4.50
C PRO A 141 26.61 10.95 -4.44
N THR A 142 26.11 10.35 -3.36
CA THR A 142 26.13 8.89 -3.17
C THR A 142 24.74 8.28 -3.17
N PHE A 143 23.72 9.06 -3.51
CA PHE A 143 22.34 8.58 -3.47
C PHE A 143 22.09 7.57 -4.59
N GLU A 144 21.64 6.38 -4.22
CA GLU A 144 21.34 5.30 -5.16
C GLU A 144 20.10 4.52 -4.75
N ARG A 145 19.53 3.79 -5.73
CA ARG A 145 18.46 2.83 -5.51
C ARG A 145 19.05 1.43 -5.33
N LEU A 146 18.56 0.70 -4.34
CA LEU A 146 18.97 -0.68 -4.09
C LEU A 146 18.25 -1.65 -5.03
N GLY A 147 18.84 -1.86 -6.21
CA GLY A 147 18.33 -2.79 -7.22
C GLY A 147 16.95 -2.37 -7.75
N ARG A 148 16.01 -3.32 -7.82
CA ARG A 148 14.62 -3.07 -8.24
C ARG A 148 13.66 -2.84 -7.06
N SER A 149 14.18 -2.69 -5.85
CA SER A 149 13.38 -2.48 -4.65
C SER A 149 12.92 -1.03 -4.48
N ASP A 150 12.09 -0.78 -3.48
CA ASP A 150 11.76 0.58 -3.01
C ASP A 150 12.68 1.07 -1.88
N TYR A 151 13.86 0.48 -1.73
CA TYR A 151 14.89 1.01 -0.84
C TYR A 151 15.90 1.87 -1.62
N PHE A 152 16.34 2.92 -0.96
CA PHE A 152 17.37 3.83 -1.43
C PHE A 152 18.43 3.96 -0.34
N ARG A 153 19.65 4.32 -0.72
CA ARG A 153 20.67 4.66 0.27
C ARG A 153 21.55 5.80 -0.21
N ASP A 154 22.17 6.45 0.74
CA ASP A 154 23.40 7.20 0.53
C ASP A 154 24.50 6.60 1.41
N ARG A 155 25.69 7.20 1.42
CA ARG A 155 26.82 6.71 2.23
C ARG A 155 26.55 6.65 3.74
N ASN A 156 25.55 7.38 4.24
CA ASN A 156 25.25 7.52 5.67
C ASN A 156 23.98 6.76 6.08
N ARG A 157 23.00 6.61 5.19
CA ARG A 157 21.63 6.20 5.57
C ARG A 157 20.95 5.36 4.50
N VAL A 158 19.96 4.59 4.97
CA VAL A 158 19.01 3.85 4.15
C VAL A 158 17.62 4.46 4.29
N TYR A 159 16.87 4.48 3.18
CA TYR A 159 15.57 5.12 3.05
C TYR A 159 14.57 4.17 2.39
N THR A 160 13.31 4.35 2.76
CA THR A 160 12.13 3.96 1.97
C THR A 160 11.48 5.25 1.44
N PRO A 161 10.46 5.19 0.55
CA PRO A 161 9.79 6.40 0.09
C PRO A 161 9.15 7.23 1.21
N LEU A 162 8.85 6.60 2.36
CA LEU A 162 8.11 7.19 3.47
C LEU A 162 8.97 7.58 4.67
N ARG A 163 10.15 6.95 4.86
CA ARG A 163 10.96 7.13 6.07
C ARG A 163 12.41 6.71 5.89
N VAL A 164 13.27 7.26 6.74
CA VAL A 164 14.60 6.73 7.03
C VAL A 164 14.47 5.39 7.77
N VAL A 165 15.24 4.39 7.35
CA VAL A 165 15.38 3.10 8.04
C VAL A 165 16.34 3.30 9.21
N LYS A 166 15.77 3.56 10.40
CA LYS A 166 16.56 3.87 11.60
C LYS A 166 17.41 2.67 12.01
N GLY A 167 18.68 2.94 12.35
CA GLY A 167 19.63 1.95 12.84
C GLY A 167 20.25 1.06 11.76
N ALA A 168 19.93 1.27 10.48
CA ALA A 168 20.56 0.54 9.37
C ALA A 168 21.96 1.06 9.07
N ASP A 169 22.90 0.12 8.89
CA ASP A 169 24.19 0.40 8.28
C ASP A 169 24.06 0.42 6.75
N ALA A 170 24.17 1.61 6.15
CA ALA A 170 24.02 1.80 4.71
C ALA A 170 25.07 1.04 3.87
N SER A 171 26.27 0.82 4.42
CA SER A 171 27.37 0.21 3.69
C SER A 171 27.14 -1.29 3.46
N SER A 172 26.50 -1.96 4.42
CA SER A 172 26.21 -3.40 4.38
C SER A 172 24.74 -3.74 4.09
N PHE A 173 23.88 -2.73 3.89
CA PHE A 173 22.44 -2.95 3.70
C PHE A 173 22.12 -3.68 2.40
N GLU A 174 21.31 -4.74 2.51
CA GLU A 174 20.82 -5.55 1.40
C GLU A 174 19.30 -5.79 1.50
N VAL A 175 18.65 -5.87 0.34
CA VAL A 175 17.20 -6.14 0.25
C VAL A 175 16.98 -7.56 -0.25
N VAL A 176 16.14 -8.30 0.47
CA VAL A 176 15.76 -9.67 0.07
C VAL A 176 14.58 -9.58 -0.88
N LYS A 177 14.77 -10.00 -2.14
CA LYS A 177 13.70 -9.98 -3.16
C LYS A 177 12.56 -10.97 -2.90
N ARG A 178 12.75 -11.96 -2.03
CA ARG A 178 11.71 -12.94 -1.65
C ARG A 178 10.77 -12.33 -0.60
N PHE A 179 9.58 -12.91 -0.45
CA PHE A 179 8.58 -12.49 0.54
C PHE A 179 8.12 -11.03 0.36
N ASP A 180 7.86 -10.61 -0.88
CA ASP A 180 7.41 -9.26 -1.21
C ASP A 180 8.31 -8.14 -0.65
N GLU A 181 9.64 -8.37 -0.59
CA GLU A 181 10.63 -7.41 -0.07
C GLU A 181 10.38 -6.97 1.38
N ARG A 182 9.67 -7.79 2.16
CA ARG A 182 9.38 -7.56 3.59
C ARG A 182 10.62 -7.57 4.44
N TYR A 183 11.64 -8.34 4.06
CA TYR A 183 12.86 -8.52 4.81
C TYR A 183 14.03 -7.83 4.14
N SER A 184 14.84 -7.16 4.95
CA SER A 184 16.13 -6.59 4.56
C SER A 184 17.12 -6.77 5.69
N TYR A 185 18.39 -6.63 5.39
CA TYR A 185 19.47 -6.89 6.32
C TYR A 185 20.52 -5.82 6.24
N ASP A 186 21.25 -5.64 7.33
CA ASP A 186 22.64 -5.17 7.27
C ASP A 186 23.54 -6.26 7.86
N ALA A 187 24.83 -5.97 8.06
CA ALA A 187 25.79 -6.93 8.59
C ALA A 187 25.37 -7.57 9.93
N ASN A 188 24.62 -6.84 10.76
CA ASN A 188 24.31 -7.25 12.14
C ASN A 188 22.81 -7.28 12.47
N SER A 189 21.95 -6.77 11.59
CA SER A 189 20.55 -6.50 11.90
C SER A 189 19.62 -7.11 10.86
N VAL A 190 18.43 -7.49 11.33
CA VAL A 190 17.29 -7.84 10.49
C VAL A 190 16.27 -6.71 10.53
N PHE A 191 15.71 -6.40 9.37
CA PHE A 191 14.66 -5.39 9.22
C PHE A 191 13.40 -6.00 8.61
N TYR A 192 12.26 -5.68 9.21
CA TYR A 192 10.92 -5.99 8.71
C TYR A 192 10.24 -4.71 8.21
N PHE A 193 9.98 -4.59 6.90
CA PHE A 193 9.50 -3.37 6.23
C PHE A 193 10.31 -2.11 6.59
N GLY A 194 11.64 -2.25 6.69
CA GLY A 194 12.54 -1.15 7.03
C GLY A 194 12.45 -0.72 8.51
N VAL A 195 11.92 -1.58 9.38
CA VAL A 195 11.97 -1.43 10.84
C VAL A 195 12.89 -2.48 11.40
N LYS A 196 13.88 -2.06 12.21
CA LYS A 196 14.80 -2.99 12.87
C LYS A 196 14.02 -3.92 13.81
N VAL A 197 14.30 -5.21 13.71
CA VAL A 197 13.80 -6.22 14.65
C VAL A 197 14.80 -6.31 15.79
N GLU A 198 14.42 -5.83 16.97
CA GLU A 198 15.33 -5.78 18.12
C GLU A 198 15.49 -7.17 18.76
N GLY A 199 16.70 -7.46 19.24
CA GLY A 199 17.04 -8.70 19.94
C GLY A 199 17.28 -9.93 19.06
N ILE A 200 17.06 -9.83 17.74
CA ILE A 200 17.23 -10.96 16.83
C ILE A 200 18.68 -11.22 16.46
N ASP A 201 19.07 -12.49 16.50
CA ASP A 201 20.37 -12.90 15.98
C ASP A 201 20.33 -13.01 14.44
N ARG A 202 21.05 -12.08 13.80
CA ARG A 202 21.20 -12.01 12.34
C ARG A 202 21.84 -13.25 11.73
N ALA A 203 22.77 -13.92 12.41
CA ALA A 203 23.52 -15.06 11.86
C ALA A 203 22.61 -16.29 11.71
N THR A 204 21.76 -16.52 12.69
CA THR A 204 20.85 -17.67 12.73
C THR A 204 19.44 -17.35 12.20
N HIS A 205 19.17 -16.11 11.80
CA HIS A 205 17.87 -15.70 11.28
C HIS A 205 17.35 -16.56 10.11
N ARG A 206 16.10 -17.02 10.21
CA ARG A 206 15.38 -17.76 9.17
C ARG A 206 13.93 -17.26 9.07
N VAL A 207 13.49 -16.99 7.84
CA VAL A 207 12.10 -16.62 7.55
C VAL A 207 11.24 -17.89 7.53
N ILE A 208 10.10 -17.87 8.23
CA ILE A 208 9.13 -18.97 8.26
C ILE A 208 8.01 -18.68 7.27
N ASP A 209 7.40 -17.50 7.37
CA ASP A 209 6.39 -16.99 6.43
C ASP A 209 6.47 -15.45 6.30
N ASN A 210 5.43 -14.83 5.74
CA ASN A 210 5.37 -13.37 5.51
C ASN A 210 5.40 -12.51 6.79
N VAL A 211 5.13 -13.08 7.97
CA VAL A 211 5.05 -12.37 9.25
C VAL A 211 5.84 -13.07 10.37
N HIS A 212 6.00 -14.39 10.31
CA HIS A 212 6.78 -15.18 11.25
C HIS A 212 8.19 -15.42 10.74
N HIS A 213 9.15 -15.27 11.64
CA HIS A 213 10.54 -15.63 11.42
C HIS A 213 11.19 -15.97 12.75
N ARG A 214 12.41 -16.48 12.72
CA ARG A 214 13.09 -16.96 13.91
C ARG A 214 14.58 -16.69 13.85
N ASP A 215 15.19 -16.73 15.01
CA ASP A 215 16.61 -17.05 15.15
C ASP A 215 16.76 -18.42 15.83
N GLN A 216 17.94 -18.74 16.35
CA GLN A 216 18.18 -19.98 17.08
C GLN A 216 17.38 -20.07 18.40
N SER A 217 17.11 -18.94 19.05
CA SER A 217 16.54 -18.89 20.41
C SER A 217 15.09 -18.40 20.46
N ASN A 218 14.61 -17.72 19.42
CA ASN A 218 13.36 -16.99 19.46
C ASN A 218 12.57 -17.08 18.15
N ILE A 219 11.25 -16.98 18.26
CA ILE A 219 10.31 -16.69 17.19
C ILE A 219 9.90 -15.22 17.29
N TYR A 220 9.73 -14.59 16.14
CA TYR A 220 9.28 -13.22 15.99
C TYR A 220 8.01 -13.19 15.13
N PHE A 221 7.12 -12.25 15.45
CA PHE A 221 5.99 -11.85 14.64
C PHE A 221 6.18 -10.40 14.21
N ALA A 222 6.40 -10.19 12.92
CA ALA A 222 6.87 -8.92 12.37
C ALA A 222 8.06 -8.41 13.19
N MET A 223 8.05 -7.16 13.67
CA MET A 223 9.15 -6.57 14.43
C MET A 223 9.25 -6.99 15.91
N LYS A 224 8.41 -7.90 16.43
CA LYS A 224 8.37 -8.24 17.87
C LYS A 224 8.71 -9.69 18.12
N GLN A 225 9.50 -9.95 19.16
CA GLN A 225 9.65 -11.29 19.71
C GLN A 225 8.27 -11.81 20.16
N LEU A 226 7.95 -13.03 19.75
CA LEU A 226 6.68 -13.70 20.00
C LEU A 226 6.84 -14.86 21.00
N SER A 227 7.88 -15.68 20.84
CA SER A 227 8.13 -16.88 21.65
C SER A 227 9.65 -17.10 21.79
N ASP A 228 10.05 -17.69 22.90
CA ASP A 228 11.41 -18.17 23.22
C ASP A 228 11.53 -19.69 23.10
N ASP A 229 10.54 -20.35 22.49
CA ASP A 229 10.51 -21.79 22.24
C ASP A 229 10.37 -22.08 20.74
N PRO A 230 11.42 -21.82 19.95
CA PRO A 230 11.32 -21.85 18.51
C PRO A 230 11.29 -23.27 17.94
N ASP A 231 11.72 -24.28 18.71
CA ASP A 231 11.76 -25.67 18.27
C ASP A 231 10.39 -26.36 18.38
N ASN A 232 9.51 -25.88 19.26
CA ASN A 232 8.13 -26.38 19.36
C ASN A 232 7.09 -25.45 18.74
N PHE A 233 7.51 -24.36 18.10
CA PHE A 233 6.61 -23.41 17.47
C PHE A 233 5.91 -23.97 16.23
N LYS A 234 4.60 -23.82 16.16
CA LYS A 234 3.74 -24.31 15.08
C LYS A 234 2.77 -23.22 14.65
N ILE A 235 2.71 -22.97 13.34
CA ILE A 235 1.65 -22.18 12.72
C ILE A 235 0.46 -23.10 12.50
N LEU A 236 -0.67 -22.80 13.14
CA LEU A 236 -1.90 -23.59 13.04
C LEU A 236 -2.77 -23.12 11.86
N SER A 237 -2.79 -21.81 11.62
CA SER A 237 -3.54 -21.17 10.54
C SER A 237 -2.98 -19.78 10.22
N LYS A 238 -3.63 -19.03 9.32
CA LYS A 238 -3.26 -17.64 9.00
C LYS A 238 -3.24 -16.69 10.21
N ALA A 239 -3.90 -17.06 11.30
CA ALA A 239 -4.00 -16.21 12.49
C ALA A 239 -3.49 -16.89 13.76
N PHE A 240 -3.65 -18.20 13.90
CA PHE A 240 -3.23 -18.91 15.11
C PHE A 240 -1.87 -19.56 14.95
N SER A 241 -1.06 -19.45 15.98
CA SER A 241 0.20 -20.17 16.17
C SER A 241 0.35 -20.55 17.63
N LYS A 242 1.22 -21.51 17.93
CA LYS A 242 1.49 -21.93 19.32
C LYS A 242 2.92 -22.39 19.49
N ASP A 243 3.45 -22.30 20.70
CA ASP A 243 4.63 -23.04 21.13
C ASP A 243 4.23 -24.20 22.06
N SER A 244 5.15 -24.74 22.87
CA SER A 244 4.82 -25.82 23.80
C SER A 244 3.86 -25.42 24.93
N THR A 245 3.81 -24.13 25.30
CA THR A 245 3.06 -23.62 26.46
C THR A 245 1.97 -22.62 26.08
N ARG A 246 2.22 -21.77 25.09
CA ARG A 246 1.40 -20.61 24.76
C ARG A 246 0.78 -20.71 23.37
N VAL A 247 -0.38 -20.07 23.23
CA VAL A 247 -1.08 -19.90 21.95
C VAL A 247 -1.23 -18.43 21.63
N TYR A 248 -1.02 -18.09 20.37
CA TYR A 248 -1.02 -16.74 19.85
C TYR A 248 -2.08 -16.58 18.76
N TRP A 249 -2.73 -15.43 18.74
CA TRP A 249 -3.54 -14.94 17.64
C TRP A 249 -2.88 -13.66 17.08
N ARG A 250 -2.42 -13.69 15.82
CA ARG A 250 -1.74 -12.57 15.12
C ARG A 250 -0.70 -11.85 16.00
N GLY A 251 0.15 -12.62 16.66
CA GLY A 251 1.22 -12.10 17.52
C GLY A 251 0.80 -11.74 18.95
N ARG A 252 -0.49 -11.89 19.31
CA ARG A 252 -0.98 -11.69 20.68
C ARG A 252 -1.15 -13.03 21.38
N GLN A 253 -0.51 -13.22 22.53
CA GLN A 253 -0.78 -14.37 23.39
C GLN A 253 -2.23 -14.34 23.89
N ILE A 254 -2.93 -15.46 23.76
CA ILE A 254 -4.34 -15.62 24.16
C ILE A 254 -4.56 -16.74 25.17
N SER A 255 -3.66 -17.72 25.25
CA SER A 255 -3.78 -18.88 26.14
C SER A 255 -2.40 -19.37 26.57
N ASP A 256 -2.33 -19.90 27.80
CA ASP A 256 -1.19 -20.60 28.40
C ASP A 256 -1.41 -22.12 28.45
N ASP A 257 -2.36 -22.62 27.65
CA ASP A 257 -2.74 -24.01 27.58
C ASP A 257 -2.67 -24.51 26.13
N ALA A 258 -1.46 -24.43 25.56
CA ALA A 258 -1.19 -24.91 24.21
C ALA A 258 -1.47 -26.40 24.01
N ALA A 259 -1.41 -27.20 25.08
CA ALA A 259 -1.66 -28.64 25.04
C ALA A 259 -3.12 -28.96 24.71
N ASN A 260 -4.08 -28.22 25.28
CA ASN A 260 -5.51 -28.45 25.08
C ASN A 260 -6.16 -27.47 24.10
N PHE A 261 -5.37 -26.67 23.38
CA PHE A 261 -5.92 -25.70 22.44
C PHE A 261 -6.46 -26.36 21.16
N VAL A 262 -7.73 -26.08 20.87
CA VAL A 262 -8.45 -26.54 19.69
C VAL A 262 -8.93 -25.34 18.88
N GLN A 263 -8.45 -25.22 17.64
CA GLN A 263 -9.02 -24.31 16.65
C GLN A 263 -10.13 -25.03 15.88
N PHE A 264 -11.30 -24.40 15.76
CA PHE A 264 -12.42 -24.92 14.98
C PHE A 264 -12.32 -24.51 13.49
N PRO A 265 -13.03 -25.22 12.58
CA PRO A 265 -12.98 -24.96 11.15
C PRO A 265 -13.31 -23.50 10.79
N SER A 266 -12.43 -22.88 10.01
CA SER A 266 -12.58 -21.50 9.55
C SER A 266 -11.96 -21.32 8.17
N ARG A 267 -12.60 -20.51 7.31
CA ARG A 267 -12.03 -20.06 6.04
C ARG A 267 -11.29 -18.74 6.18
N GLY A 268 -11.53 -18.03 7.29
CA GLY A 268 -10.97 -16.73 7.60
C GLY A 268 -9.75 -16.78 8.52
N ALA A 269 -9.28 -15.59 8.88
CA ALA A 269 -8.31 -15.38 9.95
C ALA A 269 -8.99 -15.28 11.34
N ASP A 270 -10.31 -15.22 11.35
CA ASP A 270 -11.13 -15.08 12.54
C ASP A 270 -11.87 -16.40 12.73
N ALA A 271 -11.51 -17.14 13.77
CA ALA A 271 -12.05 -18.46 14.05
C ALA A 271 -12.46 -18.58 15.51
N TYR A 272 -13.43 -19.45 15.75
CA TYR A 272 -13.68 -19.95 17.10
C TYR A 272 -12.56 -20.90 17.50
N ALA A 273 -12.18 -20.85 18.77
CA ALA A 273 -11.23 -21.78 19.36
C ALA A 273 -11.57 -21.99 20.83
N LYS A 274 -10.93 -22.99 21.46
CA LYS A 274 -10.98 -23.17 22.91
C LYS A 274 -9.68 -23.73 23.45
N ASP A 275 -9.44 -23.52 24.73
CA ASP A 275 -8.53 -24.33 25.55
C ASP A 275 -9.34 -25.06 26.63
N SER A 276 -8.69 -25.59 27.68
CA SER A 276 -9.41 -26.29 28.75
C SER A 276 -10.31 -25.40 29.61
N LYS A 277 -10.15 -24.07 29.58
CA LYS A 277 -10.79 -23.12 30.50
C LYS A 277 -11.60 -22.02 29.82
N LYS A 278 -11.34 -21.74 28.53
CA LYS A 278 -11.90 -20.59 27.81
C LYS A 278 -12.26 -20.96 26.39
N ALA A 279 -13.32 -20.33 25.87
CA ALA A 279 -13.59 -20.25 24.44
C ALA A 279 -13.21 -18.88 23.90
N TYR A 280 -12.86 -18.82 22.62
CA TYR A 280 -12.33 -17.65 21.95
C TYR A 280 -13.06 -17.37 20.63
N TRP A 281 -13.13 -16.09 20.27
CA TRP A 281 -13.42 -15.61 18.93
C TRP A 281 -12.28 -14.69 18.49
N GLY A 282 -11.39 -15.20 17.64
CA GLY A 282 -10.10 -14.55 17.37
C GLY A 282 -9.28 -14.39 18.66
N TRP A 283 -9.06 -13.14 19.09
CA TRP A 283 -8.32 -12.83 20.32
C TRP A 283 -9.18 -12.63 21.57
N LYS A 284 -10.51 -12.56 21.41
CA LYS A 284 -11.44 -12.23 22.49
C LYS A 284 -11.92 -13.51 23.17
N THR A 285 -12.00 -13.49 24.50
CA THR A 285 -12.64 -14.56 25.28
C THR A 285 -14.16 -14.42 25.21
N ILE A 286 -14.87 -15.53 25.04
CA ILE A 286 -16.33 -15.56 25.08
C ILE A 286 -16.75 -15.96 26.50
N GLU A 287 -17.42 -15.05 27.20
CA GLU A 287 -17.83 -15.24 28.59
C GLU A 287 -19.12 -16.06 28.72
N GLY A 288 -19.27 -16.78 29.84
CA GLY A 288 -20.50 -17.50 30.18
C GLY A 288 -20.77 -18.76 29.34
N VAL A 289 -19.77 -19.24 28.59
CA VAL A 289 -19.86 -20.46 27.79
C VAL A 289 -19.62 -21.70 28.64
N ASP A 290 -20.19 -22.83 28.22
CA ASP A 290 -19.77 -24.15 28.70
C ASP A 290 -18.62 -24.67 27.83
N VAL A 291 -17.37 -24.50 28.28
CA VAL A 291 -16.16 -24.78 27.49
C VAL A 291 -16.03 -26.26 27.10
N GLU A 292 -16.47 -27.16 27.98
CA GLU A 292 -16.41 -28.60 27.75
C GLU A 292 -17.20 -28.98 26.49
N SER A 293 -18.46 -28.52 26.39
CA SER A 293 -19.33 -28.77 25.23
C SER A 293 -19.17 -27.75 24.09
N PHE A 294 -18.33 -26.72 24.25
CA PHE A 294 -18.16 -25.68 23.24
C PHE A 294 -17.59 -26.25 21.93
N GLU A 295 -18.25 -25.91 20.82
CA GLU A 295 -17.98 -26.36 19.46
C GLU A 295 -18.15 -25.20 18.48
N GLY A 296 -17.10 -24.87 17.73
CA GLY A 296 -17.20 -23.97 16.58
C GLY A 296 -17.69 -24.72 15.34
N LEU A 297 -18.78 -24.26 14.72
CA LEU A 297 -19.40 -24.91 13.57
C LEU A 297 -18.84 -24.38 12.24
N ASN A 298 -18.59 -23.08 12.16
CA ASN A 298 -17.95 -22.41 11.02
C ASN A 298 -17.44 -21.01 11.42
N ASP A 299 -17.15 -20.16 10.41
CA ASP A 299 -16.72 -18.77 10.58
C ASP A 299 -17.73 -17.88 11.34
N ASN A 300 -18.98 -18.30 11.50
CA ASN A 300 -20.02 -17.44 12.05
C ASN A 300 -20.70 -18.01 13.28
N TYR A 301 -20.88 -19.32 13.33
CA TYR A 301 -21.61 -20.00 14.39
C TYR A 301 -20.68 -20.84 15.26
N ALA A 302 -20.93 -20.77 16.56
CA ALA A 302 -20.48 -21.74 17.55
C ALA A 302 -21.66 -22.11 18.46
N LYS A 303 -21.52 -23.19 19.21
CA LYS A 303 -22.51 -23.57 20.21
C LYS A 303 -21.84 -24.23 21.40
N ASP A 304 -22.54 -24.24 22.51
CA ASP A 304 -22.30 -25.14 23.62
C ASP A 304 -23.64 -25.82 24.00
N LYS A 305 -23.67 -26.60 25.07
CA LYS A 305 -24.90 -27.29 25.51
C LYS A 305 -26.04 -26.35 25.92
N ASN A 306 -25.74 -25.08 26.22
CA ASN A 306 -26.68 -24.10 26.76
C ASN A 306 -27.12 -23.07 25.71
N ALA A 307 -26.30 -22.78 24.70
CA ALA A 307 -26.50 -21.65 23.81
C ALA A 307 -25.88 -21.85 22.41
N VAL A 308 -26.41 -21.09 21.45
CA VAL A 308 -25.80 -20.88 20.13
C VAL A 308 -25.29 -19.46 20.06
N TYR A 309 -24.09 -19.28 19.51
CA TYR A 309 -23.38 -18.02 19.37
C TYR A 309 -23.22 -17.66 17.89
N PHE A 310 -23.37 -16.39 17.56
CA PHE A 310 -23.25 -15.90 16.19
C PHE A 310 -22.42 -14.63 16.09
N ALA A 311 -21.48 -14.60 15.14
CA ALA A 311 -20.69 -13.43 14.77
C ALA A 311 -20.58 -13.33 13.24
N VAL A 312 -20.58 -12.10 12.71
CA VAL A 312 -20.35 -11.85 11.26
C VAL A 312 -18.93 -11.40 10.95
N ASN A 313 -18.21 -10.88 11.96
CA ASN A 313 -16.83 -10.43 11.85
C ASN A 313 -16.21 -10.31 13.26
N ILE A 314 -14.90 -10.12 13.32
CA ILE A 314 -14.14 -9.97 14.57
C ILE A 314 -14.41 -8.67 15.34
N VAL A 315 -14.97 -7.65 14.68
CA VAL A 315 -15.27 -6.36 15.30
C VAL A 315 -16.29 -6.58 16.43
N ASN A 316 -17.30 -7.40 16.17
CA ASN A 316 -18.35 -7.70 17.12
C ASN A 316 -18.03 -8.97 17.92
N MET A 317 -18.36 -8.95 19.22
CA MET A 317 -18.39 -10.18 20.01
C MET A 317 -19.48 -11.11 19.47
N PRO A 318 -19.26 -12.43 19.50
CA PRO A 318 -20.33 -13.38 19.22
C PRO A 318 -21.51 -13.11 20.17
N ARG A 319 -22.69 -12.91 19.59
CA ARG A 319 -23.91 -12.76 20.39
C ARG A 319 -24.53 -14.12 20.66
N LYS A 320 -25.04 -14.31 21.87
CA LYS A 320 -25.94 -15.42 22.18
C LYS A 320 -27.25 -15.27 21.38
N MET A 321 -27.71 -16.35 20.78
CA MET A 321 -28.95 -16.39 20.01
C MET A 321 -30.11 -16.84 20.90
N GLU A 322 -30.95 -15.88 21.30
CA GLU A 322 -32.11 -16.17 22.13
C GLU A 322 -33.13 -17.08 21.44
N GLY A 323 -33.57 -18.11 22.15
CA GLY A 323 -34.55 -19.09 21.67
C GLY A 323 -34.04 -20.11 20.64
N ALA A 324 -32.74 -20.11 20.33
CA ALA A 324 -32.11 -21.17 19.55
C ALA A 324 -31.94 -22.45 20.37
N ASP A 325 -32.20 -23.60 19.77
CA ASP A 325 -31.99 -24.90 20.41
C ASP A 325 -30.61 -25.47 20.03
N PRO A 326 -29.61 -25.42 20.93
CA PRO A 326 -28.24 -25.84 20.61
C PRO A 326 -28.12 -27.33 20.28
N ALA A 327 -28.98 -28.17 20.89
CA ALA A 327 -28.94 -29.62 20.71
C ALA A 327 -29.30 -30.02 19.28
N THR A 328 -30.20 -29.28 18.63
CA THR A 328 -30.65 -29.54 17.26
C THR A 328 -30.12 -28.54 16.23
N PHE A 329 -29.28 -27.59 16.65
CA PHE A 329 -28.73 -26.57 15.77
C PHE A 329 -27.73 -27.16 14.77
N ALA A 330 -27.98 -26.90 13.49
CA ALA A 330 -27.17 -27.38 12.38
C ALA A 330 -27.07 -26.34 11.25
N LEU A 331 -25.91 -26.30 10.59
CA LEU A 331 -25.69 -25.50 9.39
C LEU A 331 -26.47 -26.07 8.19
N VAL A 332 -27.02 -25.20 7.35
CA VAL A 332 -27.70 -25.62 6.10
C VAL A 332 -26.68 -25.71 4.97
N LYS A 333 -26.53 -26.89 4.38
CA LYS A 333 -25.57 -27.16 3.30
C LYS A 333 -26.04 -26.53 1.98
N GLY A 334 -25.20 -25.75 1.31
CA GLY A 334 -25.45 -25.22 -0.04
C GLY A 334 -25.87 -23.73 -0.11
N GLU A 335 -26.18 -23.10 1.00
CA GLU A 335 -26.40 -21.64 1.09
C GLU A 335 -25.18 -20.95 1.73
N LYS A 336 -25.07 -19.61 1.66
CA LYS A 336 -23.85 -18.79 1.86
C LYS A 336 -23.22 -18.84 3.27
N GLY A 337 -22.97 -20.02 3.85
CA GLY A 337 -22.26 -20.22 5.12
C GLY A 337 -22.93 -19.59 6.36
N ILE A 338 -24.10 -18.97 6.21
CA ILE A 338 -24.71 -18.13 7.24
C ILE A 338 -26.16 -18.59 7.54
N ASP A 339 -26.68 -19.53 6.76
CA ASP A 339 -27.96 -20.18 6.99
C ASP A 339 -27.80 -21.39 7.92
N ALA A 340 -28.68 -21.47 8.91
CA ALA A 340 -28.72 -22.54 9.90
C ALA A 340 -30.16 -22.88 10.26
N ARG A 341 -30.39 -23.96 10.99
CA ARG A 341 -31.70 -24.33 11.51
C ARG A 341 -31.57 -25.11 12.81
N ASP A 342 -32.62 -25.06 13.61
CA ASP A 342 -32.85 -26.00 14.69
C ASP A 342 -34.23 -26.67 14.51
N LYS A 343 -34.66 -27.50 15.46
CA LYS A 343 -35.97 -28.18 15.39
C LYS A 343 -37.17 -27.23 15.35
N ASN A 344 -37.02 -25.99 15.81
CA ASN A 344 -38.10 -25.01 15.95
C ASN A 344 -38.20 -24.08 14.73
N ARG A 345 -37.06 -23.68 14.15
CA ARG A 345 -37.00 -22.65 13.10
C ARG A 345 -35.71 -22.66 12.28
N ALA A 346 -35.76 -21.98 11.13
CA ALA A 346 -34.58 -21.66 10.32
C ALA A 346 -34.02 -20.27 10.68
N TYR A 347 -32.74 -20.06 10.42
CA TYR A 347 -31.99 -18.83 10.71
C TYR A 347 -31.25 -18.33 9.47
N ASN A 348 -31.15 -17.01 9.35
CA ASN A 348 -30.30 -16.30 8.39
C ASN A 348 -29.61 -15.16 9.13
N PHE A 349 -28.29 -15.09 9.05
CA PHE A 349 -27.47 -14.10 9.80
C PHE A 349 -27.75 -14.12 11.32
N GLY A 350 -27.89 -15.33 11.88
CA GLY A 350 -28.22 -15.55 13.29
C GLY A 350 -29.61 -15.06 13.70
N ASN A 351 -30.47 -14.67 12.76
CA ASN A 351 -31.83 -14.20 13.02
C ASN A 351 -32.85 -15.24 12.52
N PRO A 352 -33.95 -15.49 13.25
CA PRO A 352 -35.02 -16.36 12.78
C PRO A 352 -35.57 -15.91 11.42
N LYS A 353 -35.65 -16.82 10.44
CA LYS A 353 -36.40 -16.59 9.20
C LYS A 353 -37.89 -16.48 9.54
N ARG A 354 -38.59 -15.50 8.98
CA ARG A 354 -40.06 -15.43 9.09
C ARG A 354 -40.63 -16.66 8.38
N ARG A 355 -41.62 -17.33 8.98
CA ARG A 355 -42.41 -18.34 8.28
C ARG A 355 -43.13 -17.62 7.14
N ASN A 356 -42.84 -18.01 5.90
CA ASN A 356 -43.64 -17.62 4.74
C ASN A 356 -44.96 -18.38 4.74
#